data_AF-A0A0L1KEI3-F1
#
_entry.id   AF-A0A0L1KEI3-F1
#
_cell.length_a   1.000
_cell.length_b   1.000
_cell.length_c   1.000
_cell.angle_alpha   90.00
_cell.angle_beta   90.00
_cell.angle_gamma   90.00
#
_symmetry.space_group_name_H-M   'P 1'
#
loop_
_entity.id
_entity.type
_entity.pdbx_description
1 polymer ?
#
loop_
_entity_poly.entity_id
_entity_poly.type
_entity_poly.pdbx_seq_one_letter_code
_entity_poly.pdbx_strand_id
1 'polypeptide(L)'
;MTLKGFTLLENCKNIRAKFSENGETLVVLINPRESHGLSKSGKTTSIASTDKWVDVMESGLHLSVFLFAADPDSDVPILIESIRKGVDIDHEMGFTIDLTEEQHIRFTIHCTNEFGLSKSGKSTTVATTEGIIQLGTAKVYLKLHAYRKVGETTKGLTGIFQAVRSQSSGSKTSRKRSKAEASK
;
A
#
# COMPACT_ATOMS: atom_id res chain seq x y z
N MET A 1 15.31 5.89 6.34
CA MET A 1 14.14 5.39 7.10
C MET A 1 14.10 3.85 7.09
N THR A 2 14.43 3.19 8.20
CA THR A 2 14.31 1.71 8.31
C THR A 2 12.91 1.25 7.87
N LEU A 3 12.79 0.16 7.10
CA LEU A 3 11.53 -0.47 6.62
C LEU A 3 10.57 -0.94 7.75
N LYS A 4 10.73 -0.40 8.96
CA LYS A 4 10.04 -0.77 10.18
C LYS A 4 8.54 -0.50 10.04
N GLY A 5 7.76 -1.57 10.18
CA GLY A 5 6.30 -1.54 10.09
C GLY A 5 5.74 -1.67 8.68
N PHE A 6 6.58 -1.87 7.66
CA PHE A 6 6.12 -2.30 6.34
C PHE A 6 6.04 -3.82 6.26
N THR A 7 4.88 -4.31 5.85
CA THR A 7 4.62 -5.74 5.66
C THR A 7 4.90 -6.10 4.21
N LEU A 8 5.66 -7.17 3.98
CA LEU A 8 5.76 -7.78 2.66
C LEU A 8 4.39 -8.37 2.32
N LEU A 9 3.79 -7.95 1.20
CA LEU A 9 2.52 -8.51 0.79
C LEU A 9 2.71 -9.96 0.32
N GLU A 10 1.84 -10.86 0.78
CA GLU A 10 1.92 -12.27 0.41
C GLU A 10 1.81 -12.45 -1.11
N ASN A 11 2.62 -13.35 -1.67
CA ASN A 11 2.65 -13.65 -3.10
C ASN A 11 2.88 -12.41 -3.99
N CYS A 12 3.52 -11.37 -3.44
CA CYS A 12 3.93 -10.20 -4.19
C CYS A 12 5.46 -10.16 -4.33
N LYS A 13 5.92 -9.67 -5.47
CA LYS A 13 7.34 -9.53 -5.77
C LYS A 13 7.73 -8.07 -5.60
N ASN A 14 8.64 -7.80 -4.68
CA ASN A 14 9.18 -6.46 -4.42
C ASN A 14 8.09 -5.40 -4.13
N ILE A 15 7.09 -5.78 -3.33
CA ILE A 15 6.03 -4.87 -2.87
C ILE A 15 5.89 -5.00 -1.36
N ARG A 16 6.09 -3.90 -0.67
CA ARG A 16 5.81 -3.78 0.76
C ARG A 16 4.73 -2.74 0.96
N ALA A 17 3.87 -2.94 1.95
CA ALA A 17 2.82 -1.99 2.22
C ALA A 17 2.60 -1.76 3.72
N LYS A 18 2.04 -0.60 4.05
CA LYS A 18 1.70 -0.20 5.41
C LYS A 18 0.52 0.76 5.39
N PHE A 19 -0.44 0.56 6.29
CA PHE A 19 -1.44 1.58 6.57
C PHE A 19 -0.88 2.65 7.51
N SER A 20 -1.26 3.89 7.26
CA SER A 20 -1.20 4.97 8.26
C SER A 20 -1.94 4.58 9.55
N GLU A 21 -1.66 5.27 10.66
CA GLU A 21 -2.25 4.91 11.96
C GLU A 21 -3.77 5.12 12.03
N ASN A 22 -4.29 6.13 11.31
CA ASN A 22 -5.73 6.30 11.08
C ASN A 22 -6.24 5.42 9.92
N GLY A 23 -5.30 4.89 9.13
CA GLY A 23 -5.43 4.00 7.98
C GLY A 23 -6.40 4.45 6.91
N GLU A 24 -6.53 5.77 6.84
CA GLU A 24 -7.11 6.48 5.70
C GLU A 24 -6.16 6.47 4.51
N THR A 25 -4.89 6.13 4.73
CA THR A 25 -3.84 6.07 3.71
C THR A 25 -3.14 4.72 3.73
N LEU A 26 -3.01 4.10 2.56
CA LEU A 26 -2.12 2.98 2.30
C LEU A 26 -0.84 3.48 1.63
N VAL A 27 0.31 3.15 2.21
CA VAL A 27 1.62 3.41 1.61
C VAL A 27 2.16 2.12 1.02
N VAL A 28 2.50 2.14 -0.27
CA VAL A 28 3.14 1.02 -0.98
C VAL A 28 4.56 1.43 -1.34
N LEU A 29 5.54 0.59 -1.01
CA LEU A 29 6.95 0.77 -1.32
C LEU A 29 7.44 -0.31 -2.27
N ILE A 30 8.21 0.12 -3.26
CA ILE A 30 8.88 -0.72 -4.25
C ILE A 30 10.35 -0.29 -4.30
N ASN A 31 11.27 -1.24 -4.24
CA ASN A 31 12.68 -0.96 -4.49
C ASN A 31 12.97 -1.13 -5.98
N PRO A 32 13.04 -0.06 -6.78
CA PRO A 32 13.13 -0.21 -8.23
C PRO A 32 14.44 -0.86 -8.70
N ARG A 33 15.43 -0.98 -7.82
CA ARG A 33 16.72 -1.64 -8.10
C ARG A 33 16.67 -3.15 -7.90
N GLU A 34 15.65 -3.66 -7.20
CA GLU A 34 15.40 -5.10 -7.08
C GLU A 34 14.49 -5.54 -8.23
N SER A 35 15.06 -6.10 -9.29
CA SER A 35 14.28 -6.72 -10.36
C SER A 35 13.97 -8.18 -10.06
N HIS A 36 12.83 -8.68 -10.51
CA HIS A 36 12.41 -10.07 -10.28
C HIS A 36 12.34 -10.89 -11.58
N GLY A 37 13.16 -10.50 -12.55
CA GLY A 37 13.42 -11.25 -13.77
C GLY A 37 12.64 -10.77 -14.99
N LEU A 38 13.01 -11.34 -16.12
CA LEU A 38 12.40 -11.08 -17.41
C LEU A 38 10.97 -11.62 -17.45
N SER A 39 10.10 -10.89 -18.14
CA SER A 39 8.81 -11.39 -18.60
C SER A 39 8.97 -12.65 -19.45
N LYS A 40 7.92 -13.46 -19.55
CA LYS A 40 7.92 -14.72 -20.33
C LYS A 40 8.36 -14.52 -21.80
N SER A 41 8.14 -13.33 -22.37
CA SER A 41 8.55 -13.00 -23.74
C SER A 41 9.99 -12.50 -23.86
N GLY A 42 10.68 -12.25 -22.74
CA GLY A 42 12.04 -11.70 -22.69
C GLY A 42 12.13 -10.21 -23.02
N LYS A 43 11.01 -9.52 -23.28
CA LYS A 43 11.01 -8.14 -23.82
C LYS A 43 10.99 -7.04 -22.77
N THR A 44 10.67 -7.40 -21.53
CA THR A 44 10.54 -6.47 -20.40
C THR A 44 11.01 -7.15 -19.14
N THR A 45 11.49 -6.36 -18.19
CA THR A 45 11.87 -6.80 -16.85
C THR A 45 10.82 -6.32 -15.87
N SER A 46 10.33 -7.26 -15.06
CA SER A 46 9.36 -6.95 -14.03
C SER A 46 10.10 -6.46 -12.79
N ILE A 47 9.75 -5.25 -12.33
CA ILE A 47 10.34 -4.60 -11.15
C ILE A 47 9.54 -4.98 -9.91
N ALA A 48 8.22 -4.81 -9.98
CA ALA A 48 7.31 -5.20 -8.91
C ALA A 48 5.98 -5.72 -9.47
N SER A 49 5.43 -6.74 -8.82
CA SER A 49 4.20 -7.39 -9.30
C SER A 49 3.39 -7.97 -8.15
N THR A 50 2.09 -7.71 -8.17
CA THR A 50 1.09 -8.55 -7.55
C THR A 50 0.68 -9.61 -8.58
N ASP A 51 0.90 -10.90 -8.31
CA ASP A 51 0.55 -11.95 -9.28
C ASP A 51 -0.98 -12.05 -9.54
N LYS A 52 -1.78 -11.53 -8.59
CA LYS A 52 -3.25 -11.42 -8.64
C LYS A 52 -3.71 -10.27 -7.74
N TRP A 53 -5.02 -10.03 -7.66
CA TRP A 53 -5.60 -9.18 -6.60
C TRP A 53 -5.22 -9.72 -5.22
N VAL A 54 -4.63 -8.87 -4.38
CA VAL A 54 -4.24 -9.21 -3.02
C VAL A 54 -5.06 -8.38 -2.05
N ASP A 55 -5.71 -9.02 -1.08
CA ASP A 55 -6.27 -8.31 0.07
C ASP A 55 -5.13 -7.81 0.95
N VAL A 56 -5.06 -6.50 1.12
CA VAL A 56 -3.98 -5.85 1.83
C VAL A 56 -4.25 -5.96 3.33
N MET A 57 -3.50 -6.83 4.02
CA MET A 57 -3.53 -6.98 5.48
C MET A 57 -4.94 -7.26 6.02
N GLU A 58 -5.72 -8.13 5.34
CA GLU A 58 -7.10 -8.49 5.69
C GLU A 58 -8.02 -7.28 5.89
N SER A 59 -7.71 -6.17 5.21
CA SER A 59 -8.44 -4.93 5.39
C SER A 59 -9.72 -4.87 4.56
N GLY A 60 -9.90 -5.74 3.56
CA GLY A 60 -10.96 -5.60 2.56
C GLY A 60 -10.62 -4.61 1.44
N LEU A 61 -9.38 -4.09 1.43
CA LEU A 61 -8.83 -3.33 0.32
C LEU A 61 -8.00 -4.26 -0.57
N HIS A 62 -8.44 -4.44 -1.81
CA HIS A 62 -7.74 -5.26 -2.79
C HIS A 62 -6.82 -4.40 -3.65
N LEU A 63 -5.55 -4.79 -3.71
CA LEU A 63 -4.51 -4.12 -4.49
C LEU A 63 -4.04 -5.00 -5.64
N SER A 64 -3.83 -4.37 -6.79
CA SER A 64 -3.02 -4.90 -7.89
C SER A 64 -2.02 -3.84 -8.35
N VAL A 65 -0.76 -4.22 -8.43
CA VAL A 65 0.34 -3.38 -8.92
C VAL A 65 1.19 -4.19 -9.88
N PHE A 66 1.51 -3.59 -11.02
CA PHE A 66 2.47 -4.12 -11.98
C PHE A 66 3.36 -2.99 -12.47
N LEU A 67 4.65 -3.07 -12.17
CA LEU A 67 5.67 -2.12 -12.56
C LEU A 67 6.76 -2.85 -13.34
N PHE A 68 7.00 -2.45 -14.58
CA PHE A 68 7.97 -3.11 -15.46
C PHE A 68 8.73 -2.12 -16.34
N ALA A 69 9.98 -2.45 -16.64
CA ALA A 69 10.87 -1.69 -17.52
C ALA A 69 11.12 -2.43 -18.83
N ALA A 70 11.40 -1.71 -19.92
CA ALA A 70 11.92 -2.32 -21.14
C ALA A 70 13.36 -2.83 -20.92
N ASP A 71 14.20 -2.01 -20.31
CA ASP A 71 15.57 -2.33 -19.92
C ASP A 71 15.85 -1.77 -18.50
N PRO A 72 15.92 -2.63 -17.46
CA PRO A 72 16.04 -2.17 -16.08
C PRO A 72 17.33 -1.41 -15.81
N ASP A 73 18.44 -1.76 -16.49
CA ASP A 73 19.75 -1.18 -16.21
C ASP A 73 19.84 0.27 -16.70
N SER A 74 19.12 0.60 -17.78
CA SER A 74 19.06 1.96 -18.33
C SER A 74 17.81 2.74 -17.92
N ASP A 75 16.64 2.11 -17.83
CA ASP A 75 15.37 2.80 -17.58
C ASP A 75 15.13 3.14 -16.10
N VAL A 76 15.57 2.30 -15.15
CA VAL A 76 15.33 2.55 -13.71
C VAL A 76 16.01 3.83 -13.22
N PRO A 77 17.29 4.12 -13.55
CA PRO A 77 17.92 5.39 -13.20
C PRO A 77 17.16 6.60 -13.77
N ILE A 78 16.68 6.51 -15.02
CA ILE A 78 15.90 7.57 -15.67
C ILE A 78 14.55 7.76 -14.96
N LEU A 79 13.91 6.68 -14.53
CA LEU A 79 12.67 6.74 -13.76
C LEU A 79 12.87 7.46 -12.43
N ILE A 80 13.92 7.09 -11.68
CA ILE A 80 14.25 7.72 -10.40
C ILE A 80 14.44 9.23 -10.60
N GLU A 81 15.17 9.63 -11.63
CA GLU A 81 15.37 11.04 -11.93
C GLU A 81 14.07 11.74 -12.37
N SER A 82 13.19 11.04 -13.09
CA SER A 82 11.88 11.57 -13.48
C SER A 82 10.98 11.81 -12.28
N ILE A 83 10.87 10.85 -11.35
CA ILE A 83 10.07 11.01 -10.12
C ILE A 83 10.65 12.13 -9.26
N ARG A 84 11.98 12.26 -9.17
CA ARG A 84 12.63 13.35 -8.44
C ARG A 84 12.27 14.73 -9.00
N LYS A 85 12.12 14.85 -10.31
CA LYS A 85 11.70 16.09 -11.00
C LYS A 85 10.20 16.34 -10.93
N GLY A 86 9.44 15.37 -10.44
CA GLY A 86 7.99 15.34 -10.50
C GLY A 86 7.54 14.60 -11.76
N VAL A 87 6.83 13.49 -11.55
CA VAL A 87 6.03 12.87 -12.60
C VAL A 87 4.62 13.43 -12.47
N ASP A 88 4.08 13.90 -13.60
CA ASP A 88 2.68 14.30 -13.67
C ASP A 88 1.81 13.04 -13.61
N ILE A 89 1.15 12.84 -12.47
CA ILE A 89 0.14 11.80 -12.29
C ILE A 89 -1.17 12.53 -12.10
N ASP A 90 -2.16 12.17 -12.91
CA ASP A 90 -3.49 12.75 -12.81
C ASP A 90 -4.03 12.59 -11.38
N HIS A 91 -4.40 13.71 -10.76
CA HIS A 91 -4.94 13.74 -9.41
C HIS A 91 -6.22 12.91 -9.27
N GLU A 92 -6.94 12.65 -10.36
CA GLU A 92 -8.13 11.79 -10.40
C GLU A 92 -7.79 10.29 -10.22
N MET A 93 -6.52 9.91 -10.25
CA MET A 93 -6.11 8.51 -10.08
C MET A 93 -6.13 8.02 -8.63
N GLY A 94 -6.32 8.91 -7.64
CA GLY A 94 -6.49 8.54 -6.23
C GLY A 94 -5.21 8.16 -5.48
N PHE A 95 -4.05 8.40 -6.07
CA PHE A 95 -2.75 8.19 -5.42
C PHE A 95 -1.74 9.25 -5.82
N THR A 96 -0.70 9.42 -4.99
CA THR A 96 0.49 10.18 -5.34
C THR A 96 1.71 9.27 -5.45
N ILE A 97 2.71 9.71 -6.20
CA ILE A 97 3.99 9.02 -6.36
C ILE A 97 5.14 9.94 -5.96
N ASP A 98 6.08 9.41 -5.19
CA ASP A 98 7.35 10.09 -4.90
C ASP A 98 8.48 9.09 -4.59
N LEU A 99 9.65 9.63 -4.24
CA LEU A 99 10.80 8.85 -3.81
C LEU A 99 11.07 9.03 -2.32
N THR A 100 11.40 7.94 -1.65
CA THR A 100 11.99 8.02 -0.31
C THR A 100 13.45 8.46 -0.38
N GLU A 101 14.04 8.81 0.77
CA GLU A 101 15.48 9.12 0.89
C GLU A 101 16.37 7.97 0.38
N GLU A 102 15.93 6.73 0.54
CA GLU A 102 16.60 5.51 0.08
C GLU A 102 16.31 5.17 -1.39
N GLN A 103 15.59 6.04 -2.09
CA GLN A 103 15.18 5.87 -3.48
C GLN A 103 14.23 4.69 -3.72
N HIS A 104 13.42 4.32 -2.72
CA HIS A 104 12.25 3.50 -2.95
C HIS A 104 11.17 4.35 -3.64
N ILE A 105 10.48 3.77 -4.61
CA ILE A 105 9.27 4.36 -5.16
C ILE A 105 8.18 4.18 -4.12
N ARG A 106 7.52 5.28 -3.77
CA ARG A 106 6.41 5.29 -2.81
C ARG A 106 5.14 5.71 -3.53
N PHE A 107 4.13 4.83 -3.46
CA PHE A 107 2.76 5.17 -3.80
C PHE A 107 1.98 5.44 -2.52
N THR A 108 1.33 6.59 -2.46
CA THR A 108 0.45 6.97 -1.34
C THR A 108 -0.98 6.93 -1.85
N ILE A 109 -1.75 5.93 -1.44
CA ILE A 109 -3.13 5.72 -1.86
C ILE A 109 -4.07 6.24 -0.77
N HIS A 110 -4.94 7.18 -1.13
CA HIS A 110 -5.90 7.76 -0.20
C HIS A 110 -7.17 6.90 -0.17
N CYS A 111 -7.27 6.04 0.84
CA CYS A 111 -8.31 5.03 0.99
C CYS A 111 -9.71 5.59 1.31
N THR A 112 -9.81 6.88 1.59
CA THR A 112 -11.08 7.60 1.78
C THR A 112 -11.68 8.08 0.48
N ASN A 113 -10.90 8.10 -0.60
CA ASN A 113 -11.40 8.52 -1.91
C ASN A 113 -12.16 7.37 -2.56
N GLU A 114 -13.32 7.70 -3.14
CA GLU A 114 -14.15 6.74 -3.86
C GLU A 114 -14.50 7.32 -5.24
N PHE A 115 -13.94 6.73 -6.29
CA PHE A 115 -14.08 7.16 -7.69
C PHE A 115 -15.23 6.45 -8.40
N GLY A 116 -16.23 6.00 -7.63
CA GLY A 116 -17.41 5.32 -8.14
C GLY A 116 -17.31 3.78 -8.15
N LEU A 117 -18.44 3.17 -8.50
CA LEU A 117 -18.60 1.72 -8.54
C LEU A 117 -17.98 1.13 -9.81
N SER A 118 -17.45 -0.08 -9.69
CA SER A 118 -17.08 -0.87 -10.86
C SER A 118 -18.30 -1.17 -11.71
N LYS A 119 -18.08 -1.50 -13.00
CA LYS A 119 -19.15 -1.84 -13.94
C LYS A 119 -20.11 -2.93 -13.43
N SER A 120 -19.62 -3.82 -12.56
CA SER A 120 -20.42 -4.88 -11.95
C SER A 120 -21.21 -4.46 -10.71
N GLY A 121 -20.95 -3.27 -10.17
CA GLY A 121 -21.49 -2.78 -8.91
C GLY A 121 -20.96 -3.49 -7.66
N LYS A 122 -19.99 -4.41 -7.79
CA LYS A 122 -19.51 -5.24 -6.68
C LYS A 122 -18.34 -4.63 -5.90
N SER A 123 -17.73 -3.58 -6.44
CA SER A 123 -16.57 -2.92 -5.82
C SER A 123 -16.58 -1.42 -6.09
N THR A 124 -15.96 -0.66 -5.20
CA THR A 124 -15.69 0.76 -5.33
C THR A 124 -14.22 0.97 -5.67
N THR A 125 -13.96 1.87 -6.62
CA THR A 125 -12.60 2.27 -7.01
C THR A 125 -12.03 3.24 -5.98
N VAL A 126 -10.85 2.92 -5.46
CA VAL A 126 -10.11 3.76 -4.51
C VAL A 126 -8.93 4.46 -5.19
N ALA A 127 -8.24 3.75 -6.08
CA ALA A 127 -7.18 4.32 -6.91
C ALA A 127 -7.01 3.49 -8.18
N THR A 128 -6.68 4.12 -9.30
CA THR A 128 -6.53 3.42 -10.59
C THR A 128 -5.70 4.22 -11.58
N THR A 129 -4.86 3.55 -12.36
CA THR A 129 -4.17 4.15 -13.52
C THR A 129 -4.98 4.06 -14.82
N GLU A 130 -6.22 3.55 -14.77
CA GLU A 130 -7.10 3.31 -15.93
C GLU A 130 -6.44 2.57 -17.11
N GLY A 131 -5.48 1.70 -16.82
CA GLY A 131 -4.68 1.03 -17.84
C GLY A 131 -3.21 1.00 -17.47
N ILE A 132 -2.37 0.75 -18.48
CA ILE A 132 -0.92 0.84 -18.34
C ILE A 132 -0.52 2.26 -18.72
N ILE A 133 0.14 2.96 -17.79
CA ILE A 133 0.69 4.29 -18.02
C ILE A 133 2.22 4.24 -18.01
N GLN A 134 2.87 5.13 -18.74
CA GLN A 134 4.32 5.33 -18.66
C GLN A 134 4.63 6.32 -17.54
N LEU A 135 5.67 6.04 -16.74
CA LEU A 135 6.10 6.92 -15.66
C LEU A 135 7.25 7.82 -16.11
N GLY A 136 6.96 9.12 -16.23
CA GLY A 136 7.94 10.11 -16.65
C GLY A 136 8.46 9.84 -18.07
N THR A 137 9.75 10.10 -18.30
CA THR A 137 10.38 9.91 -19.62
C THR A 137 11.04 8.54 -19.79
N ALA A 138 11.14 7.75 -18.73
CA ALA A 138 11.69 6.40 -18.77
C ALA A 138 10.74 5.43 -19.48
N LYS A 139 11.27 4.34 -20.08
CA LYS A 139 10.41 3.25 -20.58
C LYS A 139 10.02 2.30 -19.45
N VAL A 140 9.55 2.88 -18.35
CA VAL A 140 8.97 2.16 -17.21
C VAL A 140 7.48 2.41 -17.18
N TYR A 141 6.72 1.34 -17.01
CA TYR A 141 5.29 1.33 -17.13
C TYR A 141 4.64 0.82 -15.84
N LEU A 142 3.56 1.47 -15.44
CA LEU A 142 2.79 1.17 -14.25
C LEU A 142 1.36 0.80 -14.62
N LYS A 143 0.86 -0.26 -13.98
CA LYS A 143 -0.56 -0.52 -13.80
C LYS A 143 -0.83 -0.64 -12.31
N LEU A 144 -1.66 0.23 -11.76
CA LEU A 144 -2.05 0.21 -10.36
C LEU A 144 -3.56 0.27 -10.25
N HIS A 145 -4.11 -0.57 -9.40
CA HIS A 145 -5.51 -0.57 -9.06
C HIS A 145 -5.71 -0.92 -7.59
N ALA A 146 -6.50 -0.12 -6.90
CA ALA A 146 -6.99 -0.39 -5.56
C ALA A 146 -8.52 -0.33 -5.56
N TYR A 147 -9.15 -1.41 -5.12
CA TYR A 147 -10.60 -1.52 -5.03
C TYR A 147 -11.02 -2.00 -3.65
N ARG A 148 -12.19 -1.55 -3.21
CA ARG A 148 -12.87 -2.07 -2.03
C ARG A 148 -14.12 -2.80 -2.46
N LYS A 149 -14.44 -3.95 -1.85
CA LYS A 149 -15.70 -4.61 -2.14
C LYS A 149 -16.87 -3.82 -1.53
N VAL A 150 -17.98 -3.71 -2.25
CA VAL A 150 -19.16 -2.99 -1.74
C VAL A 150 -19.69 -3.67 -0.49
N GLY A 151 -19.94 -2.89 0.56
CA GLY A 151 -20.39 -3.37 1.87
C GLY A 151 -19.25 -3.78 2.82
N GLU A 152 -18.01 -3.83 2.34
CA GLU A 152 -16.84 -3.92 3.21
C GLU A 152 -16.40 -2.49 3.53
N THR A 153 -16.28 -2.18 4.81
CA THR A 153 -15.43 -1.08 5.26
C THR A 153 -14.01 -1.62 5.39
N THR A 154 -13.00 -0.75 5.35
CA THR A 154 -11.64 -1.17 5.68
C THR A 154 -11.65 -1.74 7.10
N LYS A 155 -11.72 -3.08 7.24
CA LYS A 155 -11.84 -3.77 8.53
C LYS A 155 -10.57 -3.67 9.40
N GLY A 156 -9.58 -2.93 8.94
CA GLY A 156 -8.29 -2.77 9.62
C GLY A 156 -8.21 -1.72 10.74
N LEU A 157 -9.15 -0.77 10.91
CA LEU A 157 -8.81 0.44 11.68
C LEU A 157 -9.70 0.84 12.85
N THR A 158 -11.02 0.64 12.81
CA THR A 158 -11.84 0.91 14.00
C THR A 158 -11.77 -0.24 15.00
N GLY A 159 -11.72 -1.50 14.56
CA GLY A 159 -11.68 -2.67 15.46
C GLY A 159 -10.31 -2.93 16.11
N ILE A 160 -9.23 -2.83 15.34
CA ILE A 160 -7.87 -3.14 15.82
C ILE A 160 -7.31 -2.00 16.69
N PHE A 161 -7.57 -0.73 16.35
CA PHE A 161 -7.04 0.40 17.11
C PHE A 161 -7.94 0.85 18.27
N GLN A 162 -9.24 0.52 18.29
CA GLN A 162 -10.03 0.63 19.54
C GLN A 162 -9.53 -0.38 20.58
N ALA A 163 -9.14 -1.59 20.18
CA ALA A 163 -8.55 -2.57 21.11
C ALA A 163 -7.23 -2.06 21.70
N VAL A 164 -6.36 -1.41 20.90
CA VAL A 164 -5.11 -0.82 21.41
C VAL A 164 -5.34 0.45 22.26
N ARG A 165 -6.29 1.33 21.91
CA ARG A 165 -6.62 2.51 22.74
C ARG A 165 -7.30 2.14 24.07
N SER A 166 -8.16 1.12 24.08
CA SER A 166 -8.81 0.62 25.31
C SER A 166 -7.84 -0.11 26.24
N GLN A 167 -6.78 -0.73 25.73
CA GLN A 167 -5.74 -1.34 26.58
C GLN A 167 -4.74 -0.31 27.15
N SER A 168 -4.49 0.80 26.45
CA SER A 168 -3.59 1.87 26.94
C SER A 168 -4.20 2.77 28.03
N SER A 169 -5.53 2.74 28.23
CA SER A 169 -6.23 3.56 29.22
C SER A 169 -6.65 2.78 30.48
N GLY A 170 -6.36 1.47 30.55
CA GLY A 170 -6.79 0.57 31.62
C GLY A 170 -5.77 0.30 32.73
N SER A 171 -4.73 1.12 32.90
CA SER A 171 -3.78 1.00 34.03
C SER A 171 -4.09 2.06 35.10
N LYS A 172 -5.22 1.87 35.80
CA LYS A 172 -5.36 2.36 37.18
C LYS A 172 -5.73 1.17 38.06
N THR A 173 -4.69 0.63 38.66
CA THR A 173 -4.65 -0.19 39.87
C THR A 173 -5.86 0.01 40.78
N SER A 174 -6.84 -0.88 40.67
CA SER A 174 -7.82 -1.14 41.73
C SER A 174 -7.12 -1.93 42.84
N ARG A 175 -6.60 -1.21 43.85
CA ARG A 175 -6.20 -1.83 45.11
C ARG A 175 -7.44 -2.35 45.83
N LYS A 176 -7.73 -3.63 45.66
CA LYS A 176 -8.57 -4.42 46.58
C LYS A 176 -7.95 -4.34 47.99
N ARG A 177 -8.56 -3.58 48.90
CA ARG A 177 -8.36 -3.77 50.35
C ARG A 177 -9.13 -5.04 50.75
N SER A 178 -8.40 -6.12 50.98
CA SER A 178 -8.92 -7.29 51.68
C SER A 178 -9.19 -6.92 53.15
N LYS A 179 -10.37 -7.29 53.61
CA LYS A 179 -10.85 -7.17 54.99
C LYS A 179 -10.68 -8.56 55.63
N ALA A 180 -9.83 -8.66 56.63
CA ALA A 180 -9.66 -9.78 57.56
C ALA A 180 -9.12 -9.13 58.85
N GLU A 181 -9.54 -9.39 60.08
CA GLU A 181 -10.43 -10.39 60.69
C GLU A 181 -10.93 -9.76 62.02
N ALA A 182 -12.07 -10.23 62.50
CA ALA A 182 -12.58 -9.94 63.84
C ALA A 182 -12.42 -11.18 64.73
N SER A 183 -12.23 -10.93 66.04
CA SER A 183 -12.20 -11.87 67.18
C SER A 183 -10.80 -12.44 67.49
N LYS A 184 -10.27 -12.40 68.72
CA LYS A 184 -10.81 -12.26 70.08
C LYS A 184 -9.94 -11.33 70.92
#